data_AF-A0A353A2R2-F1
#
_entry.id   AF-A0A353A2R2-F1
#
_cell.length_a   1.000
_cell.length_b   1.000
_cell.length_c   1.000
_cell.angle_alpha   90.00
_cell.angle_beta   90.00
_cell.angle_gamma   90.00
#
_symmetry.space_group_name_H-M   'P 1'
#
loop_
_entity.id
_entity.type
_entity.pdbx_description
1 polymer ?
#
loop_
_entity_poly.entity_id
_entity_poly.type
_entity_poly.pdbx_seq_one_letter_code
_entity_poly.pdbx_strand_id
1 'polypeptide(L)'
;MKVLAAFLVLFLLVGHNAWAQQVCTSSVIDGQTREPLPYASVYVVGKGKGTIANSEGEFCLTAALDDTLRFTFVGYSPCSIKVSGVGNTVRLLPISTKLREVTVLPVMTILQRVYQRLSSDYSSHKNEKSDFFLRQVYDIAGTRELVEGFLQCKSAVNLRDILFYSGRHFRASMGKADTTSMVFLTIRPMTPHYGQTRSLSAARWKRIL
;
A
#
# COMPACT_ATOMS: atom_id res chain seq x y z
N MET A 1 -1.64 20.79 68.28
CA MET A 1 -2.18 19.49 67.82
C MET A 1 -2.90 19.55 66.47
N LYS A 2 -3.62 20.63 66.11
CA LYS A 2 -4.36 20.75 64.82
C LYS A 2 -3.45 20.73 63.57
N VAL A 3 -2.28 21.35 63.63
CA VAL A 3 -1.32 21.40 62.50
C VAL A 3 -0.66 20.04 62.24
N LEU A 4 -0.40 19.26 63.31
CA LEU A 4 0.14 17.90 63.20
C LEU A 4 -0.87 16.95 62.55
N ALA A 5 -2.16 17.10 62.89
CA ALA A 5 -3.25 16.35 62.27
C ALA A 5 -3.40 16.68 60.78
N ALA A 6 -3.22 17.95 60.38
CA ALA A 6 -3.27 18.36 58.98
C ALA A 6 -2.13 17.74 58.14
N PHE A 7 -0.91 17.64 58.70
CA PHE A 7 0.22 16.98 58.04
C PHE A 7 0.00 15.46 57.89
N LEU A 8 -0.61 14.82 58.88
CA LEU A 8 -0.94 13.38 58.82
C LEU A 8 -1.98 13.08 57.73
N VAL A 9 -3.00 13.94 57.59
CA VAL A 9 -4.03 13.83 56.53
C VAL A 9 -3.43 14.05 55.15
N LEU A 10 -2.50 15.00 55.01
CA LEU A 10 -1.79 15.24 53.74
C LEU A 10 -0.90 14.06 53.34
N PHE A 11 -0.23 13.40 54.31
CA PHE A 11 0.59 12.21 54.05
C PHE A 11 -0.25 11.00 53.58
N LEU A 12 -1.48 10.84 54.10
CA LEU A 12 -2.42 9.80 53.68
C LEU A 12 -2.96 10.00 52.26
N LEU A 13 -3.04 11.25 51.78
CA LEU A 13 -3.54 11.59 50.44
C LEU A 13 -2.50 11.38 49.33
N VAL A 14 -1.20 11.42 49.64
CA VAL A 14 -0.12 11.25 48.65
C VAL A 14 0.22 9.76 48.39
N GLY A 15 -0.24 8.84 49.24
CA GLY A 15 0.10 7.41 49.18
C GLY A 15 -0.65 6.54 48.16
N HIS A 16 -1.57 7.09 47.36
CA HIS A 16 -2.49 6.29 46.53
C HIS A 16 -2.08 6.17 45.05
N ASN A 17 -0.80 5.92 44.76
CA ASN A 17 -0.35 5.51 43.43
C ASN A 17 0.27 4.11 43.48
N ALA A 18 -0.51 3.11 43.91
CA ALA A 18 -0.17 1.73 43.64
C ALA A 18 -0.48 1.44 42.16
N TRP A 19 0.55 1.35 41.32
CA TRP A 19 0.37 0.92 39.93
C TRP A 19 -0.17 -0.52 39.92
N ALA A 20 -1.44 -0.69 39.53
CA ALA A 20 -2.15 -1.98 39.47
C ALA A 20 -1.69 -2.89 38.31
N GLN A 21 -0.40 -2.91 38.03
CA GLN A 21 0.21 -3.81 37.05
C GLN A 21 0.46 -5.15 37.75
N GLN A 22 -0.27 -6.18 37.35
CA GLN A 22 -0.12 -7.53 37.88
C GLN A 22 0.70 -8.37 36.90
N VAL A 23 1.52 -9.28 37.46
CA VAL A 23 2.21 -10.29 36.68
C VAL A 23 1.22 -11.40 36.37
N CYS A 24 0.90 -11.59 35.09
CA CYS A 24 0.04 -12.66 34.60
C CYS A 24 0.92 -13.83 34.16
N THR A 25 0.77 -14.98 34.82
CA THR A 25 1.45 -16.24 34.49
C THR A 25 0.42 -17.31 34.15
N SER A 26 0.53 -17.92 32.97
CA SER A 26 -0.35 -19.01 32.52
C SER A 26 0.36 -19.85 31.45
N SER A 27 -0.21 -21.01 31.12
CA SER A 27 0.22 -21.84 29.99
C SER A 27 -0.75 -21.72 28.80
N VAL A 28 -0.23 -21.80 27.58
CA VAL A 28 -0.99 -21.84 26.32
C VAL A 28 -0.93 -23.26 25.78
N ILE A 29 -2.09 -23.86 25.52
CA ILE A 29 -2.21 -25.25 25.05
C ILE A 29 -3.15 -25.37 23.85
N ASP A 30 -3.02 -26.48 23.12
CA ASP A 30 -3.99 -26.90 22.12
C ASP A 30 -5.30 -27.30 22.81
N GLY A 31 -6.43 -26.78 22.33
CA GLY A 31 -7.75 -27.02 22.92
C GLY A 31 -8.31 -28.44 22.70
N GLN A 32 -7.81 -29.18 21.72
CA GLN A 32 -8.17 -30.55 21.37
C GLN A 32 -7.22 -31.57 22.01
N THR A 33 -5.90 -31.45 21.78
CA THR A 33 -4.90 -32.43 22.24
C THR A 33 -4.43 -32.16 23.66
N ARG A 34 -4.59 -30.92 24.15
CA ARG A 34 -4.06 -30.43 25.44
C ARG A 34 -2.53 -30.40 25.50
N GLU A 35 -1.85 -30.53 24.37
CA GLU A 35 -0.41 -30.37 24.28
C GLU A 35 -0.02 -28.88 24.41
N PRO A 36 1.16 -28.58 24.99
CA PRO A 36 1.64 -27.21 25.09
C PRO A 36 1.88 -26.60 23.70
N LEU A 37 1.58 -25.30 23.56
CA LEU A 37 1.87 -24.54 22.35
C LEU A 37 3.11 -23.68 22.57
N PRO A 38 4.32 -24.22 22.30
CA PRO A 38 5.55 -23.49 22.49
C PRO A 38 5.62 -22.27 21.57
N TYR A 39 6.20 -21.18 22.05
CA TYR A 39 6.38 -19.96 21.26
C TYR A 39 5.07 -19.27 20.80
N ALA A 40 3.94 -19.58 21.44
CA ALA A 40 2.71 -18.81 21.28
C ALA A 40 2.95 -17.34 21.63
N SER A 41 2.47 -16.43 20.78
CA SER A 41 2.60 -14.99 21.01
C SER A 41 1.47 -14.51 21.91
N VAL A 42 1.81 -13.71 22.92
CA VAL A 42 0.87 -13.14 23.89
C VAL A 42 1.10 -11.64 23.96
N TYR A 43 0.10 -10.82 23.64
CA TYR A 43 0.26 -9.36 23.63
C TYR A 43 -0.94 -8.62 24.18
N VAL A 44 -0.67 -7.47 24.78
CA VAL A 44 -1.71 -6.55 25.26
C VAL A 44 -2.26 -5.78 24.06
N VAL A 45 -3.55 -5.91 23.81
CA VAL A 45 -4.22 -5.24 22.69
C VAL A 45 -4.04 -3.72 22.80
N GLY A 46 -3.48 -3.11 21.74
CA GLY A 46 -3.30 -1.67 21.64
C GLY A 46 -2.13 -1.06 22.43
N LYS A 47 -1.35 -1.85 23.19
CA LYS A 47 -0.28 -1.30 24.05
C LYS A 47 1.16 -1.61 23.62
N GLY A 48 1.39 -2.24 22.45
CA GLY A 48 2.74 -2.57 21.96
C GLY A 48 3.57 -3.47 22.88
N LYS A 49 2.94 -4.01 23.93
CA LYS A 49 3.55 -4.81 24.99
C LYS A 49 3.14 -6.26 24.79
N GLY A 50 4.09 -7.17 24.86
CA GLY A 50 3.82 -8.60 24.72
C GLY A 50 5.00 -9.45 25.15
N THR A 51 4.80 -10.75 25.08
CA THR A 51 5.77 -11.79 25.37
C THR A 51 5.53 -13.00 24.44
N ILE A 52 6.43 -13.96 24.49
CA ILE A 52 6.36 -15.21 23.77
C ILE A 52 6.43 -16.34 24.81
N ALA A 53 5.58 -17.36 24.66
CA ALA A 53 5.61 -18.53 25.53
C ALA A 53 6.91 -19.34 25.36
N ASN A 54 7.38 -20.00 26.40
CA ASN A 54 8.58 -20.86 26.37
C ASN A 54 8.31 -22.21 25.69
N SER A 55 9.27 -23.14 25.77
CA SER A 55 9.17 -24.50 25.22
C SER A 55 8.05 -25.34 25.84
N GLU A 56 7.64 -25.00 27.06
CA GLU A 56 6.57 -25.65 27.82
C GLU A 56 5.21 -24.95 27.61
N GLY A 57 5.15 -23.93 26.75
CA GLY A 57 3.93 -23.15 26.49
C GLY A 57 3.58 -22.15 27.60
N GLU A 58 4.43 -21.99 28.61
CA GLU A 58 4.24 -21.04 29.70
C GLU A 58 4.67 -19.63 29.31
N PHE A 59 3.93 -18.62 29.78
CA PHE A 59 4.28 -17.22 29.58
C PHE A 59 4.15 -16.42 30.89
N CYS A 60 4.88 -15.32 30.93
CA CYS A 60 4.82 -14.33 32.00
C CYS A 60 4.75 -12.94 31.37
N LEU A 61 3.71 -12.17 31.70
CA LEU A 61 3.49 -10.82 31.18
C LEU A 61 2.86 -9.92 32.22
N THR A 62 3.52 -8.79 32.50
CA THR A 62 2.95 -7.75 33.37
C THR A 62 1.89 -6.94 32.61
N ALA A 63 0.65 -6.88 33.09
CA ALA A 63 -0.44 -6.11 32.48
C ALA A 63 -1.45 -5.64 33.54
N ALA A 64 -2.26 -4.63 33.23
CA ALA A 64 -3.34 -4.21 34.14
C ALA A 64 -4.51 -5.21 34.09
N LEU A 65 -5.28 -5.34 35.17
CA LEU A 65 -6.41 -6.30 35.23
C LEU A 65 -7.47 -6.07 34.13
N ASP A 66 -7.67 -4.80 33.75
CA ASP A 66 -8.61 -4.41 32.69
C ASP A 66 -8.03 -4.56 31.27
N ASP A 67 -6.74 -4.88 31.14
CA ASP A 67 -6.13 -5.11 29.84
C ASP A 67 -6.66 -6.39 29.20
N THR A 68 -6.71 -6.41 27.87
CA THR A 68 -7.03 -7.61 27.09
C THR A 68 -5.75 -8.19 26.51
N LEU A 69 -5.48 -9.45 26.84
CA LEU A 69 -4.42 -10.24 26.23
C LEU A 69 -4.95 -10.96 25.00
N ARG A 70 -4.21 -10.87 23.90
CA ARG A 70 -4.46 -11.64 22.68
C ARG A 70 -3.37 -12.68 22.51
N PHE A 71 -3.82 -13.90 22.28
CA PHE A 71 -3.02 -15.11 22.13
C PHE A 71 -3.10 -15.56 20.68
N THR A 72 -1.94 -15.80 20.06
CA THR A 72 -1.86 -16.26 18.66
C THR A 72 -0.79 -17.32 18.49
N PHE A 73 -1.10 -18.32 17.68
CA PHE A 73 -0.17 -19.35 17.25
C PHE A 73 -0.51 -19.75 15.81
N VAL A 74 0.51 -20.08 15.00
CA VAL A 74 0.31 -20.36 13.57
C VAL A 74 -0.57 -21.60 13.40
N GLY A 75 -1.62 -21.48 12.60
CA GLY A 75 -2.60 -22.56 12.40
C GLY A 75 -3.72 -22.60 13.44
N TYR A 76 -3.81 -21.61 14.35
CA TYR A 76 -4.82 -21.56 15.41
C TYR A 76 -5.62 -20.26 15.38
N SER A 77 -6.83 -20.32 15.93
CA SER A 77 -7.70 -19.16 16.06
C SER A 77 -7.20 -18.23 17.15
N PRO A 78 -7.02 -16.92 16.86
CA PRO A 78 -6.67 -15.95 17.88
C PRO A 78 -7.69 -15.95 19.02
N CYS A 79 -7.22 -16.04 20.26
CA CYS A 79 -8.05 -15.93 21.45
C CYS A 79 -7.76 -14.59 22.14
N SER A 80 -8.78 -13.90 22.64
CA SER A 80 -8.62 -12.65 23.39
C SER A 80 -9.34 -12.74 24.72
N ILE A 81 -8.62 -12.51 25.82
CA ILE A 81 -9.12 -12.68 27.18
C ILE A 81 -8.66 -11.49 28.01
N LYS A 82 -9.56 -10.90 28.82
CA LYS A 82 -9.16 -9.89 29.82
C LYS A 82 -8.22 -10.52 30.85
N VAL A 83 -7.21 -9.79 31.30
CA VAL A 83 -6.24 -10.28 32.30
C VAL A 83 -6.95 -10.81 33.55
N SER A 84 -8.03 -10.15 34.00
CA SER A 84 -8.86 -10.60 35.12
C SER A 84 -9.52 -11.98 34.95
N GLY A 85 -9.64 -12.47 33.72
CA GLY A 85 -10.26 -13.76 33.37
C GLY A 85 -9.29 -14.79 32.84
N VAL A 86 -7.98 -14.50 32.82
CA VAL A 86 -6.96 -15.49 32.44
C VAL A 86 -6.80 -16.47 33.59
N GLY A 87 -7.20 -17.73 33.35
CA GLY A 87 -6.96 -18.83 34.30
C GLY A 87 -5.53 -19.37 34.19
N ASN A 88 -5.30 -20.55 34.79
CA ASN A 88 -3.99 -21.22 34.73
C ASN A 88 -3.61 -21.69 33.31
N THR A 89 -4.60 -21.81 32.42
CA THR A 89 -4.41 -22.37 31.09
C THR A 89 -5.31 -21.68 30.08
N VAL A 90 -4.73 -21.29 28.95
CA VAL A 90 -5.41 -20.70 27.79
C VAL A 90 -5.42 -21.70 26.66
N ARG A 91 -6.59 -22.00 26.12
CA ARG A 91 -6.77 -22.98 25.04
C ARG A 91 -6.93 -22.28 23.70
N LEU A 92 -6.10 -22.62 22.73
CA LEU A 92 -6.27 -22.21 21.35
C LEU A 92 -6.88 -23.34 20.53
N LEU A 93 -7.82 -23.00 19.64
CA LEU A 93 -8.44 -23.98 18.76
C LEU A 93 -7.74 -23.97 17.40
N PRO A 94 -7.33 -25.13 16.86
CA PRO A 94 -6.73 -25.20 15.54
C PRO A 94 -7.75 -24.77 14.47
N ILE A 95 -7.28 -24.03 13.46
CA ILE A 95 -8.06 -23.63 12.29
C ILE A 95 -7.73 -24.57 11.14
N SER A 96 -8.76 -25.22 10.59
CA SER A 96 -8.66 -25.86 9.28
C SER A 96 -8.88 -24.80 8.19
N THR A 97 -7.79 -24.29 7.61
CA THR A 97 -7.88 -23.38 6.46
C THR A 97 -7.86 -24.21 5.18
N LYS A 98 -9.00 -24.33 4.49
CA LYS A 98 -9.02 -24.84 3.11
C LYS A 98 -8.49 -23.75 2.18
N LEU A 99 -7.30 -23.97 1.62
CA LEU A 99 -6.76 -23.08 0.59
C LEU A 99 -7.64 -23.17 -0.66
N ARG A 100 -7.85 -22.02 -1.31
CA ARG A 100 -8.51 -22.00 -2.61
C ARG A 100 -7.61 -22.70 -3.62
N GLU A 101 -8.20 -23.53 -4.47
CA GLU A 101 -7.50 -24.19 -5.57
C GLU A 101 -6.79 -23.16 -6.46
N VAL A 102 -5.52 -23.41 -6.77
CA VAL A 102 -4.73 -22.60 -7.70
C VAL A 102 -4.75 -23.31 -9.05
N THR A 103 -5.47 -22.75 -10.02
CA THR A 103 -5.47 -23.26 -11.39
C THR A 103 -4.31 -22.66 -12.17
N VAL A 104 -3.33 -23.49 -12.54
CA VAL A 104 -2.25 -23.08 -13.45
C VAL A 104 -2.77 -23.18 -14.89
N LEU A 105 -2.84 -22.05 -15.58
CA LEU A 105 -3.27 -22.00 -16.98
C LEU A 105 -2.05 -22.08 -17.91
N PRO A 106 -2.15 -22.82 -19.04
CA PRO A 106 -1.16 -22.75 -20.10
C PRO A 106 -1.02 -21.31 -20.63
N VAL A 107 0.19 -20.93 -21.03
CA VAL A 107 0.50 -19.59 -21.57
C VAL A 107 -0.43 -19.22 -22.73
N MET A 108 -0.73 -20.17 -23.62
CA MET A 108 -1.63 -19.93 -24.76
C MET A 108 -3.05 -19.53 -24.32
N THR A 109 -3.57 -20.13 -23.25
CA THR A 109 -4.88 -19.80 -22.69
C THR A 109 -4.89 -18.38 -22.13
N ILE A 110 -3.79 -17.95 -21.51
CA ILE A 110 -3.63 -16.58 -21.00
C ILE A 110 -3.61 -15.59 -22.16
N LEU A 111 -2.81 -15.85 -23.20
CA LEU A 111 -2.74 -14.99 -24.39
C LEU A 111 -4.08 -14.87 -25.12
N GLN A 112 -4.82 -15.97 -25.26
CA GLN A 112 -6.16 -15.93 -25.84
C GLN A 112 -7.12 -15.05 -25.03
N ARG A 113 -7.10 -15.16 -23.69
CA ARG A 113 -7.93 -14.31 -22.82
C ARG A 113 -7.55 -12.83 -22.94
N VAL A 114 -6.24 -12.53 -22.95
CA VAL A 114 -5.74 -11.16 -23.15
C VAL A 114 -6.21 -10.62 -24.50
N TYR A 115 -6.05 -11.38 -25.57
CA TYR A 115 -6.50 -10.98 -26.91
C TYR A 115 -8.01 -10.75 -26.96
N GLN A 116 -8.81 -11.67 -26.43
CA GLN A 116 -10.27 -11.54 -26.38
C GLN A 116 -10.70 -10.29 -25.60
N ARG A 117 -10.05 -10.03 -24.46
CA ARG A 117 -10.32 -8.86 -23.64
C ARG A 117 -9.98 -7.57 -24.39
N LEU A 118 -8.78 -7.47 -24.97
CA LEU A 118 -8.36 -6.31 -25.75
C LEU A 118 -9.27 -6.07 -26.96
N SER A 119 -9.68 -7.14 -27.65
CA SER A 119 -10.59 -7.05 -28.81
C SER A 119 -11.99 -6.58 -28.41
N SER A 120 -12.52 -7.08 -27.29
CA SER A 120 -13.82 -6.66 -26.73
C SER A 120 -13.78 -5.22 -26.22
N ASP A 121 -12.74 -4.85 -25.47
CA ASP A 121 -12.55 -3.51 -24.94
C ASP A 121 -12.37 -2.51 -26.09
N TYR A 122 -11.61 -2.88 -27.13
CA TYR A 122 -11.50 -2.07 -28.34
C TYR A 122 -12.85 -1.89 -29.03
N SER A 123 -13.59 -2.98 -29.29
CA SER A 123 -14.86 -2.93 -30.03
C SER A 123 -15.88 -2.01 -29.35
N SER A 124 -15.91 -2.03 -28.02
CA SER A 124 -16.84 -1.25 -27.21
C SER A 124 -16.46 0.24 -27.16
N HIS A 125 -15.16 0.55 -26.97
CA HIS A 125 -14.70 1.91 -26.68
C HIS A 125 -13.93 2.56 -27.84
N LYS A 126 -13.98 1.99 -29.06
CA LYS A 126 -13.19 2.45 -30.22
C LYS A 126 -13.40 3.92 -30.59
N ASN A 127 -14.57 4.48 -30.30
CA ASN A 127 -14.96 5.85 -30.67
C ASN A 127 -15.00 6.82 -29.49
N GLU A 128 -14.75 6.34 -28.27
CA GLU A 128 -14.72 7.19 -27.08
C GLU A 128 -13.49 8.07 -27.10
N LYS A 129 -13.66 9.32 -26.67
CA LYS A 129 -12.54 10.26 -26.54
C LYS A 129 -11.86 10.07 -25.20
N SER A 130 -10.54 10.10 -25.21
CA SER A 130 -9.73 10.00 -24.01
C SER A 130 -8.64 11.06 -24.05
N ASP A 131 -8.44 11.74 -22.94
CA ASP A 131 -7.41 12.75 -22.76
C ASP A 131 -6.27 12.18 -21.92
N PHE A 132 -5.03 12.45 -22.33
CA PHE A 132 -3.82 11.98 -21.69
C PHE A 132 -2.84 13.12 -21.47
N PHE A 133 -2.04 12.98 -20.42
CA PHE A 133 -0.84 13.79 -20.21
C PHE A 133 0.38 12.93 -20.54
N LEU A 134 1.19 13.38 -21.49
CA LEU A 134 2.46 12.76 -21.84
C LEU A 134 3.59 13.63 -21.32
N ARG A 135 4.57 13.02 -20.65
CA ARG A 135 5.87 13.62 -20.37
C ARG A 135 6.95 12.63 -20.76
N GLN A 136 7.82 13.03 -21.67
CA GLN A 136 8.90 12.20 -22.17
C GLN A 136 10.20 13.00 -22.22
N VAL A 137 11.30 12.35 -21.84
CA VAL A 137 12.65 12.91 -21.90
C VAL A 137 13.47 12.06 -22.86
N TYR A 138 14.19 12.71 -23.76
CA TYR A 138 15.09 12.10 -24.73
C TYR A 138 16.51 12.59 -24.49
N ASP A 139 17.49 11.73 -24.77
CA ASP A 139 18.88 12.12 -24.93
C ASP A 139 19.28 11.88 -26.39
N ILE A 140 19.62 12.95 -27.09
CA ILE A 140 19.99 12.91 -28.50
C ILE A 140 21.35 13.59 -28.64
N ALA A 141 22.39 12.78 -28.85
CA ALA A 141 23.77 13.24 -29.05
C ALA A 141 24.25 14.24 -27.97
N GLY A 142 23.98 13.96 -26.69
CA GLY A 142 24.40 14.82 -25.56
C GLY A 142 23.53 16.06 -25.35
N THR A 143 22.41 16.17 -26.08
CA THR A 143 21.34 17.13 -25.84
C THR A 143 20.18 16.41 -25.17
N ARG A 144 19.77 16.90 -24.00
CA ARG A 144 18.52 16.47 -23.36
C ARG A 144 17.35 17.27 -23.90
N GLU A 145 16.32 16.57 -24.33
CA GLU A 145 15.05 17.16 -24.72
C GLU A 145 13.93 16.66 -23.82
N LEU A 146 13.06 17.56 -23.37
CA LEU A 146 11.84 17.20 -22.63
C LEU A 146 10.64 17.67 -23.45
N VAL A 147 9.73 16.75 -23.73
CA VAL A 147 8.41 17.04 -24.28
C VAL A 147 7.38 16.73 -23.20
N GLU A 148 6.55 17.70 -22.85
CA GLU A 148 5.36 17.48 -22.05
C GLU A 148 4.13 18.10 -22.69
N GLY A 149 2.98 17.46 -22.60
CA GLY A 149 1.77 18.00 -23.20
C GLY A 149 0.53 17.16 -22.98
N PHE A 150 -0.60 17.77 -23.31
CA PHE A 150 -1.92 17.14 -23.30
C PHE A 150 -2.28 16.68 -24.70
N LEU A 151 -2.70 15.42 -24.80
CA LEU A 151 -3.18 14.81 -26.04
C LEU A 151 -4.58 14.26 -25.84
N GLN A 152 -5.45 14.41 -26.84
CA GLN A 152 -6.70 13.66 -26.97
C GLN A 152 -6.54 12.62 -28.04
N CYS A 153 -7.15 11.46 -27.86
CA CYS A 153 -7.28 10.48 -28.92
C CYS A 153 -8.65 9.80 -28.84
N LYS A 154 -9.03 9.09 -29.90
CA LYS A 154 -10.10 8.11 -29.85
C LYS A 154 -9.55 6.77 -29.40
N SER A 155 -10.24 6.14 -28.45
CA SER A 155 -9.87 4.91 -27.78
C SER A 155 -8.58 5.04 -26.96
N ALA A 156 -8.68 4.77 -25.66
CA ALA A 156 -7.52 4.68 -24.78
C ALA A 156 -6.61 3.47 -25.09
N VAL A 157 -7.14 2.45 -25.78
CA VAL A 157 -6.42 1.20 -26.07
C VAL A 157 -5.49 1.35 -27.28
N ASN A 158 -5.98 1.99 -28.34
CA ASN A 158 -5.28 2.05 -29.63
C ASN A 158 -4.79 3.46 -30.01
N LEU A 159 -5.04 4.47 -29.16
CA LEU A 159 -4.59 5.85 -29.34
C LEU A 159 -4.77 6.36 -30.78
N ARG A 160 -5.97 6.25 -31.35
CA ARG A 160 -6.26 6.66 -32.73
C ARG A 160 -6.61 8.14 -32.79
N ASP A 161 -6.47 8.78 -33.95
CA ASP A 161 -6.83 10.19 -34.14
C ASP A 161 -6.23 11.12 -33.07
N ILE A 162 -4.96 10.89 -32.71
CA ILE A 162 -4.28 11.67 -31.67
C ILE A 162 -4.27 13.15 -32.08
N LEU A 163 -4.58 14.02 -31.13
CA LEU A 163 -4.56 15.46 -31.25
C LEU A 163 -3.78 16.00 -30.05
N PHE A 164 -2.63 16.61 -30.28
CA PHE A 164 -1.90 17.30 -29.23
C PHE A 164 -2.47 18.70 -29.06
N TYR A 165 -3.10 19.00 -27.93
CA TYR A 165 -3.73 20.30 -27.69
C TYR A 165 -2.73 21.39 -27.37
N SER A 166 -1.83 21.09 -26.45
CA SER A 166 -0.86 22.03 -25.94
C SER A 166 0.27 21.28 -25.28
N GLY A 167 1.47 21.81 -25.41
CA GLY A 167 2.61 21.26 -24.71
C GLY A 167 3.80 22.18 -24.75
N ARG A 168 4.87 21.69 -24.15
CA ARG A 168 6.15 22.36 -24.01
C ARG A 168 7.23 21.42 -24.51
N HIS A 169 8.12 21.98 -25.31
CA HIS A 169 9.38 21.35 -25.66
C HIS A 169 10.50 22.15 -25.02
N PHE A 170 11.37 21.47 -24.30
CA PHE A 170 12.56 22.02 -23.70
C PHE A 170 13.76 21.31 -24.30
N ARG A 171 14.80 22.09 -24.58
CA ARG A 171 16.09 21.57 -25.06
C ARG A 171 17.19 22.09 -24.15
N ALA A 172 18.12 21.21 -23.78
CA ALA A 172 19.30 21.55 -22.99
C ALA A 172 20.52 20.80 -23.55
N SER A 173 21.62 21.51 -23.82
CA SER A 173 22.89 20.92 -24.28
C SER A 173 23.96 21.03 -23.19
N MET A 174 24.84 20.03 -23.07
CA MET A 174 25.97 20.09 -22.15
C MET A 174 26.88 21.29 -22.50
N GLY A 175 27.04 22.22 -21.55
CA GLY A 175 28.01 23.32 -21.63
C GLY A 175 27.47 24.67 -22.13
N LYS A 176 26.24 24.74 -22.65
CA LYS A 176 25.52 26.01 -22.87
C LYS A 176 24.04 25.80 -22.57
N ALA A 177 23.50 26.58 -21.64
CA ALA A 177 22.07 26.68 -21.38
C ALA A 177 21.40 27.43 -22.54
N ASP A 178 21.35 26.83 -23.73
CA ASP A 178 20.41 27.28 -24.76
C ASP A 178 19.02 26.82 -24.31
N THR A 179 18.49 27.54 -23.32
CA THR A 179 17.25 27.28 -22.57
C THR A 179 16.06 27.70 -23.43
N THR A 180 16.03 27.24 -24.68
CA THR A 180 14.90 27.52 -25.56
C THR A 180 13.74 26.63 -25.12
N SER A 181 12.77 27.25 -24.44
CA SER A 181 11.47 26.64 -24.19
C SER A 181 10.51 27.06 -25.31
N MET A 182 9.86 26.08 -25.92
CA MET A 182 8.85 26.32 -26.95
C MET A 182 7.51 25.80 -26.46
N VAL A 183 6.50 26.66 -26.55
CA VAL A 183 5.11 26.24 -26.38
C VAL A 183 4.50 26.04 -27.76
N PHE A 184 3.88 24.89 -27.95
CA PHE A 184 3.07 24.64 -29.12
C PHE A 184 1.59 24.57 -28.73
N LEU A 185 0.74 25.04 -29.65
CA LEU A 185 -0.70 24.94 -29.57
C LEU A 185 -1.17 24.15 -30.77
N THR A 186 -1.90 23.07 -30.51
CA THR A 186 -2.59 22.22 -31.49
C THR A 186 -1.66 21.66 -32.57
N ILE A 187 -1.11 20.47 -32.34
CA ILE A 187 -0.41 19.68 -33.37
C ILE A 187 -1.31 18.50 -33.75
N ARG A 188 -1.70 18.44 -35.03
CA ARG A 188 -2.29 17.24 -35.61
C ARG A 188 -1.16 16.39 -36.21
N PRO A 189 -1.01 15.12 -35.83
CA PRO A 189 -0.12 14.21 -36.52
C PRO A 189 -0.58 14.11 -37.98
N MET A 190 0.36 14.12 -38.92
CA MET A 190 0.02 13.94 -40.33
C MET A 190 -0.63 12.56 -40.52
N THR A 191 -1.73 12.52 -41.27
CA THR A 191 -2.24 11.26 -41.80
C THR A 191 -1.15 10.66 -42.69
N PRO A 192 -0.67 9.43 -42.42
CA PRO A 192 0.34 8.82 -43.26
C PRO A 192 -0.30 8.49 -44.62
N HIS A 193 -0.11 9.37 -45.61
CA HIS A 193 -0.30 9.00 -47.00
C HIS A 193 0.99 8.35 -47.47
N TYR A 194 0.94 7.02 -47.63
CA TYR A 194 2.00 6.28 -48.31
C TYR A 194 2.17 6.87 -49.71
N GLY A 195 3.28 7.57 -49.95
CA GLY A 195 3.73 7.94 -51.31
C GLY A 195 3.86 9.43 -51.66
N GLN A 196 3.59 10.40 -50.79
CA GLN A 196 3.93 11.81 -51.09
C GLN A 196 4.48 12.57 -49.88
N THR A 197 5.73 13.04 -50.01
CA THR A 197 6.37 14.00 -49.11
C THR A 197 5.73 15.37 -49.30
N ARG A 198 4.91 15.84 -48.36
CA ARG A 198 4.54 17.27 -48.27
C ARG A 198 5.03 17.85 -46.95
N SER A 199 5.51 19.08 -47.03
CA SER A 199 6.05 19.85 -45.90
C SER A 199 4.97 20.17 -44.87
N LEU A 200 5.40 20.34 -43.62
CA LEU A 200 4.60 20.67 -42.44
C LEU A 200 3.60 21.80 -42.72
N SER A 201 2.30 21.57 -42.52
CA SER A 201 1.34 22.67 -42.40
C SER A 201 1.66 23.44 -41.12
N ALA A 202 1.93 24.74 -41.25
CA ALA A 202 2.51 25.62 -40.23
C ALA A 202 1.97 25.39 -38.81
N ALA A 203 2.76 24.70 -37.98
CA ALA A 203 2.61 24.79 -36.54
C ALA A 203 3.00 26.21 -36.11
N ARG A 204 2.11 26.88 -35.37
CA ARG A 204 2.35 28.24 -34.87
C ARG A 204 3.20 28.15 -33.60
N TRP A 205 4.52 28.11 -33.78
CA TRP A 205 5.47 28.12 -32.67
C TRP A 205 5.58 29.51 -32.07
N LYS A 206 5.41 29.63 -30.74
CA LYS A 206 5.74 30.85 -30.01
C LYS A 206 6.96 30.56 -29.15
N ARG A 207 8.08 31.21 -29.44
CA ARG A 207 9.27 31.19 -28.60
C ARG A 207 8.95 31.99 -27.34
N ILE A 208 9.16 31.40 -26.16
CA ILE A 208 9.08 32.12 -24.90
C ILE A 208 10.54 32.32 -24.46
N LEU A 209 10.96 33.59 -24.41
CA LEU A 209 12.26 34.01 -23.87
C LEU A 209 12.28 33.82 -22.36
#